data_AF-A0AAD4KNR4-F1
#
_entry.id   AF-A0AAD4KNR4-F1
#
_cell.length_a   1.000
_cell.length_b   1.000
_cell.length_c   1.000
_cell.angle_alpha   90.00
_cell.angle_beta   90.00
_cell.angle_gamma   90.00
#
_symmetry.space_group_name_H-M   'P 1'
#
loop_
_entity.id
_entity.type
_entity.pdbx_description
1 polymer ?
#
loop_
_entity_poly.entity_id
_entity_poly.type
_entity_poly.pdbx_seq_one_letter_code
_entity_poly.pdbx_strand_id
1 'polypeptide(L)' 'MANVEVRALRQQPGFACEECRKRKARCDRGRPKCSFCTATGSTCVIVDKRQQRGPKKGQVNQMRLQIGLLHSSSTVM' A
#
# COMPACT_ATOMS: atom_id res chain seq x y z
N MET A 1 -32.10 -23.68 6.36
CA MET A 1 -30.83 -24.38 6.69
C MET A 1 -29.70 -23.53 6.13
N ALA A 2 -29.02 -22.79 7.01
CA ALA A 2 -27.98 -21.84 6.64
C ALA A 2 -26.67 -22.59 6.35
N ASN A 3 -26.03 -22.31 5.22
CA ASN A 3 -24.65 -22.71 5.00
C ASN A 3 -23.89 -21.58 4.31
N VAL A 4 -23.45 -20.60 5.11
CA VAL A 4 -22.45 -19.62 4.69
C VAL A 4 -21.10 -20.23 5.06
N GLU A 5 -20.47 -20.83 4.07
CA GLU A 5 -19.10 -21.31 4.16
C GLU A 5 -18.18 -20.08 4.30
N VAL A 6 -17.95 -19.67 5.55
CA VAL A 6 -16.97 -18.64 5.89
C VAL A 6 -15.59 -19.27 5.68
N ARG A 7 -15.15 -19.31 4.42
CA ARG A 7 -13.76 -19.57 4.06
C ARG A 7 -12.93 -18.61 4.91
N ALA A 8 -12.15 -19.16 5.84
CA ALA A 8 -11.33 -18.39 6.75
C ALA A 8 -10.42 -17.46 5.96
N LEU A 9 -10.86 -16.22 5.76
CA LEU A 9 -10.05 -15.11 5.31
C LEU A 9 -8.88 -15.08 6.28
N ARG A 10 -7.69 -15.51 5.81
CA ARG A 10 -6.42 -15.43 6.56
C ARG A 10 -6.50 -14.17 7.37
N GLN A 11 -6.66 -14.30 8.68
CA GLN A 11 -7.02 -13.20 9.56
C GLN A 11 -6.15 -12.04 9.17
N GLN A 12 -6.69 -11.05 8.44
CA GLN A 12 -5.89 -9.90 8.05
C GLN A 12 -5.83 -9.12 9.34
N PRO A 13 -4.75 -9.24 10.11
CA PRO A 13 -4.70 -8.43 11.31
C PRO A 13 -4.56 -7.02 10.73
N GLY A 14 -5.49 -6.12 11.06
CA GLY A 14 -5.68 -4.85 10.36
C GLY A 14 -4.38 -4.07 10.09
N PHE A 15 -4.38 -3.13 9.16
CA PHE A 15 -3.15 -2.43 8.80
C PHE A 15 -2.47 -1.79 10.02
N ALA A 16 -1.16 -2.01 10.15
CA ALA A 16 -0.33 -1.21 11.05
C ALA A 16 -0.48 0.28 10.69
N CYS A 17 -0.46 1.15 11.70
CA CYS A 17 -0.51 2.59 11.49
C CYS A 17 0.65 3.07 10.60
N GLU A 18 0.48 4.22 9.95
CA GLU A 18 1.45 4.75 9.00
C GLU A 18 2.80 5.04 9.68
N GLU A 19 2.82 5.49 10.94
CA GLU A 19 4.07 5.77 11.65
C GLU A 19 4.86 4.48 11.95
N CYS A 20 4.22 3.45 12.50
CA CYS A 20 4.88 2.17 12.72
C CYS A 20 5.31 1.52 11.39
N ARG A 21 4.51 1.66 10.33
CA ARG A 21 4.85 1.18 8.99
C ARG A 21 6.09 1.90 8.43
N LYS A 22 6.14 3.22 8.53
CA LYS A 22 7.26 4.07 8.09
C LYS A 22 8.54 3.72 8.84
N ARG A 23 8.46 3.52 10.16
CA ARG A 23 9.59 3.14 11.02
C ARG A 23 9.92 1.65 10.98
N LYS A 24 9.09 0.83 10.33
CA LYS A 24 9.16 -0.65 10.39
C LYS A 24 9.08 -1.20 11.83
N ALA A 25 8.42 -0.47 12.73
CA ALA A 25 8.18 -0.88 14.11
C ALA A 25 6.98 -1.82 14.22
N ARG A 26 6.95 -2.65 15.27
CA ARG A 26 5.79 -3.49 15.58
C ARG A 26 4.61 -2.60 16.00
N CYS A 27 3.48 -2.75 15.31
CA CYS A 27 2.24 -2.05 15.64
C CYS A 27 1.27 -3.00 16.36
N ASP A 28 0.89 -2.64 17.57
CA ASP A 28 -0.15 -3.30 18.38
C ASP A 28 -1.57 -2.96 17.91
N ARG A 29 -1.73 -1.97 17.01
CA ARG A 29 -3.00 -1.57 16.38
C ARG A 29 -4.08 -1.10 17.36
N GLY A 30 -3.71 -0.72 18.59
CA GLY A 30 -4.63 -0.08 19.52
C GLY A 30 -5.35 1.13 18.90
N ARG A 31 -6.63 1.30 19.23
CA ARG A 31 -7.45 2.47 18.89
C ARG A 31 -7.66 3.29 20.17
N PRO A 32 -7.53 4.63 20.15
CA PRO A 32 -7.31 5.51 18.99
C PRO A 32 -5.84 5.62 18.53
N LYS A 33 -4.87 5.31 19.40
CA LYS A 33 -3.44 5.27 19.09
C LYS A 33 -2.85 3.92 19.51
N CYS A 34 -1.85 3.44 18.77
CA CYS A 34 -1.09 2.25 19.17
C CYS A 34 -0.11 2.60 20.31
N SER A 35 0.22 1.63 21.16
CA SER A 35 1.10 1.80 22.32
C SER A 35 2.45 2.44 21.96
N PHE A 36 3.02 2.06 20.81
CA PHE A 36 4.26 2.67 20.31
C PHE A 36 4.10 4.18 20.02
N CYS A 37 3.05 4.58 19.31
CA CYS A 37 2.83 5.98 19.00
C CYS A 37 2.45 6.79 20.24
N THR A 38 1.74 6.18 21.20
CA THR A 38 1.44 6.80 22.49
C THR A 38 2.73 7.07 23.28
N ALA A 39 3.62 6.08 23.38
CA ALA A 39 4.90 6.23 24.08
C ALA A 39 5.84 7.26 23.41
N THR A 40 5.82 7.33 22.08
CA THR A 40 6.69 8.24 21.32
C THR A 40 6.08 9.64 21.14
N GLY A 41 4.83 9.86 21.55
CA GLY A 41 4.10 11.10 21.33
C GLY A 41 3.81 11.42 19.85
N SER A 42 3.92 10.43 18.95
CA SER A 42 3.76 10.64 17.51
C SER A 42 2.30 10.54 17.05
N THR A 43 2.03 11.11 15.87
CA THR A 43 0.70 11.03 15.25
C THR A 43 0.45 9.61 14.73
N CYS A 44 -0.54 8.94 15.33
CA CYS A 44 -0.92 7.59 14.93
C CYS A 44 -2.05 7.64 13.89
N VAL A 45 -1.71 7.57 12.61
CA VAL A 45 -2.71 7.49 11.53
C VAL A 45 -2.90 6.03 11.15
N ILE A 46 -4.11 5.50 11.35
CA ILE A 46 -4.47 4.15 10.95
C ILE A 46 -5.40 4.25 9.74
N VAL A 47 -5.07 3.52 8.67
CA VAL A 47 -5.82 3.56 7.40
C VAL A 47 -6.45 2.20 7.13
N ASP A 48 -7.68 2.20 6.62
CA ASP A 48 -8.41 0.97 6.27
C ASP A 48 -8.03 0.43 4.89
N LYS A 49 -7.46 1.28 4.03
CA LYS A 49 -6.95 0.92 2.71
C LYS A 49 -5.61 1.60 2.48
N ARG A 50 -4.61 0.81 2.10
CA ARG A 50 -3.32 1.35 1.65
C ARG A 50 -3.39 1.63 0.17
N GLN A 51 -2.90 2.80 -0.22
CA GLN A 51 -2.64 3.13 -1.63
C GLN A 51 -1.79 2.00 -2.22
N GLN A 52 -2.24 1.47 -3.36
CA GLN A 52 -1.46 0.47 -4.09
C GLN A 52 -0.13 1.08 -4.53
N ARG A 53 0.91 0.25 -4.61
CA ARG A 53 2.19 0.73 -5.16
C ARG A 53 1.95 1.19 -6.60
N GLY A 54 2.72 2.20 -7.02
CA GLY A 54 2.71 2.65 -8.40
C GLY A 54 3.02 1.53 -9.39
N PRO A 55 2.82 1.78 -10.70
CA PRO A 55 3.01 0.79 -11.75
C PRO A 55 4.40 0.14 -11.67
N LYS A 56 4.44 -1.16 -11.99
CA LYS A 56 5.69 -1.93 -11.92
C LYS A 56 6.74 -1.30 -12.84
N LYS A 57 8.02 -1.30 -12.42
CA LYS A 57 9.13 -0.73 -13.20
C LYS A 57 9.15 -1.23 -14.66
N GLY A 58 8.86 -2.51 -14.89
CA GLY A 58 8.76 -3.08 -16.23
C GLY A 58 7.68 -2.43 -17.10
N GLN A 59 6.50 -2.16 -16.52
CA GLN A 59 5.41 -1.46 -17.20
C GLN A 59 5.81 0.00 -17.53
N VAL A 60 6.45 0.69 -16.58
CA VAL A 60 6.96 2.05 -16.81
C VAL A 60 8.01 2.07 -17.93
N ASN A 61 8.91 1.10 -17.94
CA ASN A 61 9.93 0.98 -18.98
C ASN A 61 9.31 0.68 -20.34
N GLN A 62 8.34 -0.23 -20.42
CA GLN A 62 7.64 -0.54 -21.66
C GLN A 62 6.93 0.70 -22.23
N MET A 63 6.23 1.45 -21.37
CA MET A 63 5.59 2.71 -21.76
C MET A 63 6.62 3.72 -22.29
N ARG A 64 7.78 3.87 -21.62
CA ARG A 64 8.85 4.77 -22.07
C ARG A 64 9.44 4.34 -23.42
N LEU A 65 9.63 3.04 -23.65
CA LEU A 65 10.09 2.52 -24.93
C LEU A 65 9.08 2.80 -26.05
N GLN A 66 7.79 2.55 -25.81
CA GLN A 66 6.73 2.87 -26.75
C GLN A 66 6.70 4.36 -27.09
N ILE A 67 6.77 5.22 -26.08
CA ILE A 67 6.83 6.69 -26.27
C ILE A 67 8.04 7.08 -27.12
N GLY A 68 9.22 6.49 -26.89
CA GLY A 68 10.42 6.77 -27.66
C GLY A 68 10.30 6.35 -29.14
N LEU A 69 9.74 5.16 -29.39
CA LEU A 69 9.48 4.67 -30.75
C LEU A 69 8.52 5.60 -31.50
N LEU A 70 7.39 5.96 -30.86
CA LEU A 70 6.38 6.84 -31.46
C LEU A 70 6.92 8.23 -31.79
N HIS A 71 7.70 8.85 -30.89
CA HIS A 71 8.33 10.13 -31.18
C HIS A 71 9.31 10.02 -32.35
N SER A 72 10.14 8.98 -32.42
CA SER A 72 11.07 8.80 -33.53
C SER A 72 10.38 8.63 -34.89
N SER A 73 9.21 7.97 -34.91
CA SER A 73 8.39 7.81 -36.12
C SER A 73 7.64 9.07 -36.52
N SER A 74 7.36 9.98 -35.57
CA SER A 74 6.61 11.21 -35.81
C SER A 74 7.49 12.39 -36.22
N THR A 75 8.80 12.33 -35.97
CA THR A 75 9.76 13.42 -36.29
C THR A 75 10.19 13.44 -37.77
N VAL A 76 9.70 12.53 -38.61
CA VAL A 76 10.08 12.41 -40.03
C VAL A 76 9.02 13.00 -41.00
N MET A 77 8.13 13.88 -40.51
CA MET A 77 7.23 14.69 -41.35
C MET A 77 7.55 16.18 -41.19
#